data_AF-A0A9P5BI95-F1
#
_entry.id   AF-A0A9P5BI95-F1
#
_cell.length_a   1.000
_cell.length_b   1.000
_cell.length_c   1.000
_cell.angle_alpha   90.00
_cell.angle_beta   90.00
_cell.angle_gamma   90.00
#
_symmetry.space_group_name_H-M   'P 1'
#
loop_
_entity.id
_entity.type
_entity.pdbx_description
1 polymer ?
#
loop_
_entity_poly.entity_id
_entity_poly.type
_entity_poly.pdbx_seq_one_letter_code
_entity_poly.pdbx_strand_id
1 'polypeptide(L)'
;MAPEWYPVYKVKYNISFPDPHMPAGRLHHAIFVQTKKDRSGTLYHVTGDITSRGGMTYESKKTRNPPQSQTFHSWELLGYTHSDIHPAQWNAVLASLPTPPQQKASNPRKQGQVEPFKEKLGDYQFIFYAPGEEQQPHLEVY
;
A
#
# COMPACT_ATOMS: atom_id res chain seq x y z
N MET A 1 17.66 17.77 22.06
CA MET A 1 17.98 16.35 21.87
C MET A 1 16.80 15.68 21.19
N ALA A 2 17.02 15.01 20.06
CA ALA A 2 16.01 14.12 19.48
C ALA A 2 15.83 12.92 20.43
N PRO A 3 14.62 12.37 20.56
CA PRO A 3 14.44 11.17 21.37
C PRO A 3 15.27 10.03 20.79
N GLU A 4 15.98 9.31 21.66
CA GLU A 4 16.81 8.15 21.31
C GLU A 4 15.98 7.03 20.66
N TRP A 5 14.69 6.97 21.02
CA TRP A 5 13.71 6.01 20.53
C TRP A 5 12.49 6.73 19.92
N TYR A 6 12.13 6.35 18.69
CA TYR A 6 10.94 6.84 18.01
C TYR A 6 9.79 5.82 18.13
N PRO A 7 8.58 6.24 18.54
CA PRO A 7 7.43 5.34 18.53
C PRO A 7 7.01 5.03 17.09
N VAL A 8 6.64 3.77 16.89
CA VAL A 8 6.25 3.17 15.62
C VAL A 8 4.78 2.78 15.70
N TYR A 9 3.99 3.22 14.74
CA TYR A 9 2.56 3.00 14.69
C TYR A 9 2.16 2.27 13.41
N LYS A 10 1.18 1.37 13.50
CA LYS A 10 0.32 1.04 12.36
C LYS A 10 -0.70 2.15 12.25
N VAL A 11 -0.83 2.77 11.09
CA VAL A 11 -1.88 3.75 10.81
C VAL A 11 -2.81 3.19 9.75
N LYS A 12 -4.09 3.53 9.83
CA LYS A 12 -5.12 3.12 8.89
C LYS A 12 -5.83 4.36 8.35
N TYR A 13 -6.09 4.38 7.05
CA TYR A 13 -6.80 5.44 6.36
C TYR A 13 -7.96 4.89 5.54
N ASN A 14 -9.05 5.64 5.45
CA ASN A 14 -10.13 5.38 4.51
C ASN A 14 -9.60 5.56 3.07
N ILE A 15 -9.97 4.64 2.18
CA ILE A 15 -9.62 4.70 0.77
C ILE A 15 -10.59 5.66 0.07
N SER A 16 -10.08 6.70 -0.59
CA SER A 16 -10.92 7.71 -1.27
C SER A 16 -11.57 7.17 -2.55
N PHE A 17 -10.91 6.26 -3.25
CA PHE A 17 -11.38 5.66 -4.50
C PHE A 17 -11.25 4.14 -4.44
N PRO A 18 -12.16 3.45 -3.74
CA PRO A 18 -12.12 1.99 -3.66
C PRO A 18 -12.40 1.37 -5.04
N ASP A 19 -11.76 0.24 -5.34
CA ASP A 19 -12.12 -0.55 -6.51
C ASP A 19 -13.55 -1.07 -6.36
N PRO A 20 -14.48 -0.77 -7.29
CA PRO A 20 -15.88 -1.16 -7.17
C PRO A 20 -16.10 -2.68 -7.18
N HIS A 21 -15.11 -3.47 -7.60
CA HIS A 21 -15.17 -4.93 -7.58
C HIS A 21 -14.64 -5.54 -6.27
N MET A 22 -14.31 -4.73 -5.27
CA MET A 22 -13.79 -5.18 -3.99
C MET A 22 -14.83 -5.11 -2.86
N PRO A 23 -14.70 -5.96 -1.82
CA PRO A 23 -15.51 -5.86 -0.61
C PRO A 23 -15.40 -4.46 0.03
N ALA A 24 -16.53 -3.94 0.49
CA ALA A 24 -16.60 -2.67 1.20
C ALA A 24 -15.85 -2.71 2.55
N GLY A 25 -15.42 -1.53 3.04
CA GLY A 25 -14.82 -1.38 4.38
C GLY A 25 -13.31 -1.60 4.46
N ARG A 26 -12.61 -1.66 3.32
CA ARG A 26 -11.15 -1.75 3.28
C ARG A 26 -10.48 -0.42 3.67
N LEU A 27 -9.32 -0.54 4.33
CA LEU A 27 -8.51 0.58 4.80
C LEU A 27 -7.11 0.48 4.22
N HIS A 28 -6.53 1.63 3.87
CA HIS A 28 -5.12 1.79 3.55
C HIS A 28 -4.30 1.76 4.84
N HIS A 29 -3.45 0.77 5.05
CA HIS A 29 -2.52 0.72 6.16
C HIS A 29 -1.17 1.34 5.79
N ALA A 30 -0.45 1.77 6.81
CA ALA A 30 0.93 2.19 6.67
C ALA A 30 1.65 2.01 7.99
N ILE A 31 2.97 2.00 7.94
CA ILE A 31 3.81 2.12 9.13
C ILE A 31 4.23 3.58 9.26
N PHE A 32 4.03 4.16 10.44
CA PHE A 32 4.39 5.54 10.74
C PHE A 32 5.39 5.57 11.89
N VAL A 33 6.53 6.22 11.67
CA VAL A 33 7.54 6.46 12.71
C VAL A 33 7.51 7.93 13.09
N GLN A 34 7.11 8.24 14.33
CA GLN A 34 7.00 9.61 14.80
C GLN A 34 8.37 10.13 15.24
N THR A 35 8.98 10.98 14.42
CA THR A 35 10.35 11.46 14.66
C THR A 35 10.43 12.84 15.31
N LYS A 36 9.31 13.57 15.42
CA LYS A 36 9.28 14.95 15.93
C LYS A 36 8.27 15.17 17.05
N LYS A 37 8.50 16.22 17.83
CA LYS A 37 7.63 16.65 18.95
C LYS A 37 6.24 17.12 18.51
N ASP A 38 6.11 17.65 17.30
CA ASP A 38 4.83 18.05 16.68
C ASP A 38 4.01 16.84 16.19
N ARG A 39 4.45 15.63 16.51
CA ARG A 39 3.91 14.34 16.04
C ARG A 39 4.03 14.10 14.54
N SER A 40 4.85 14.88 13.83
CA SER A 40 5.24 14.56 12.46
C SER A 40 6.33 13.48 12.43
N GLY A 41 6.50 12.84 11.28
CA GLY A 41 7.33 11.66 11.16
C GLY A 41 7.54 11.18 9.74
N THR A 42 7.93 9.91 9.61
CA THR A 42 8.08 9.22 8.32
C THR A 42 6.99 8.18 8.17
N LEU A 43 6.30 8.21 7.05
CA LEU A 43 5.30 7.22 6.64
C LEU A 43 5.94 6.27 5.64
N TYR A 44 5.72 4.98 5.84
CA TYR A 44 6.13 3.89 4.96
C TYR A 44 4.89 3.15 4.50
N HIS A 45 4.68 3.10 3.19
CA HIS A 45 3.50 2.44 2.63
C HIS A 45 3.76 2.01 1.19
N VAL A 46 2.80 1.31 0.62
CA VAL A 46 2.72 1.16 -0.83
C VAL A 46 1.71 2.15 -1.40
N THR A 47 1.95 2.57 -2.63
CA THR A 47 1.12 3.51 -3.38
C THR A 47 0.92 3.00 -4.80
N GLY A 48 -0.08 3.53 -5.50
CA GLY A 48 -0.53 3.02 -6.80
C GLY A 48 -1.72 2.08 -6.65
N ASP A 49 -1.93 1.26 -7.68
CA ASP A 49 -3.11 0.41 -7.83
C ASP A 49 -2.77 -0.88 -8.59
N ILE A 50 -3.64 -1.88 -8.48
CA ILE A 50 -3.43 -3.19 -9.12
C ILE A 50 -3.81 -3.25 -10.60
N THR A 51 -4.29 -2.14 -11.19
CA THR A 51 -4.59 -2.03 -12.62
C THR A 51 -3.41 -1.47 -13.42
N SER A 52 -2.60 -0.64 -12.78
CA SER A 52 -1.38 -0.04 -13.32
C SER A 52 -0.33 -1.08 -13.69
N ARG A 53 0.39 -0.87 -14.80
CA ARG A 53 1.37 -1.83 -15.34
C ARG A 53 2.48 -2.24 -14.36
N GLY A 54 2.91 -1.29 -13.53
CA GLY A 54 3.90 -1.50 -12.47
C GLY A 54 3.32 -2.00 -11.16
N GLY A 55 2.00 -2.19 -11.08
CA GLY A 55 1.30 -2.48 -9.83
C GLY A 55 1.45 -1.36 -8.82
N MET A 56 1.50 -1.76 -7.54
CA MET A 56 1.81 -0.86 -6.44
C MET A 56 3.31 -0.80 -6.20
N THR A 57 3.76 0.34 -5.68
CA THR A 57 5.18 0.61 -5.41
C THR A 57 5.38 1.08 -3.99
N TYR A 58 6.51 0.74 -3.40
CA TYR A 58 6.87 1.22 -2.08
C TYR A 58 7.21 2.72 -2.12
N GLU A 59 6.70 3.46 -1.15
CA GLU A 59 7.00 4.87 -0.92
C GLU A 59 7.34 5.09 0.56
N SER A 60 8.39 5.86 0.83
CA SER A 60 8.60 6.49 2.13
C SER A 60 8.59 8.00 2.01
N LYS A 61 7.89 8.67 2.93
CA LYS A 61 7.78 10.13 2.90
C LYS A 61 7.66 10.74 4.28
N LYS A 62 8.13 11.99 4.39
CA LYS A 62 7.85 12.81 5.56
C LYS A 62 6.38 13.19 5.56
N THR A 63 5.71 13.04 6.69
CA THR A 63 4.29 13.40 6.83
C THR A 63 4.03 14.11 8.15
N ARG A 64 2.93 14.87 8.19
CA ARG A 64 2.39 15.49 9.42
C ARG A 64 1.77 14.41 10.31
N ASN A 65 1.29 14.82 11.49
CA ASN A 65 0.60 13.93 12.42
C ASN A 65 -0.57 13.20 11.72
N PRO A 66 -0.57 11.85 11.60
CA PRO A 66 -1.58 11.10 10.85
C PRO A 66 -3.04 11.42 11.19
N PRO A 67 -3.43 11.60 12.47
CA PRO A 67 -4.77 12.08 12.86
C PRO A 67 -5.24 13.41 12.27
N GLN A 68 -4.35 14.20 11.65
CA GLN A 68 -4.73 15.44 10.95
C GLN A 68 -5.19 15.20 9.51
N SER A 69 -5.02 13.98 8.97
CA SER A 69 -5.54 13.63 7.65
C SER A 69 -7.06 13.46 7.68
N GLN A 70 -7.76 13.98 6.67
CA GLN A 70 -9.21 13.77 6.51
C GLN A 70 -9.57 12.30 6.33
N THR A 71 -8.66 11.51 5.75
CA THR A 71 -8.86 10.08 5.55
C THR A 71 -8.44 9.24 6.74
N PHE A 72 -7.96 9.84 7.85
CA PHE A 72 -7.52 9.06 9.01
C PHE A 72 -8.66 8.22 9.58
N HIS A 73 -8.39 6.94 9.80
CA HIS A 73 -9.32 6.02 10.43
C HIS A 73 -8.87 5.65 11.84
N SER A 74 -7.65 5.12 11.99
CA SER A 74 -7.12 4.76 13.30
C SER A 74 -5.60 4.61 13.29
N TRP A 75 -5.02 4.47 14.48
CA TRP A 75 -3.64 4.06 14.65
C TRP A 75 -3.47 3.13 15.85
N GLU A 76 -2.36 2.41 15.88
CA GLU A 76 -2.02 1.44 16.91
C GLU A 76 -0.52 1.48 17.14
N LEU A 77 -0.08 1.62 18.39
CA LEU A 77 1.34 1.58 18.73
C LEU A 77 1.85 0.15 18.56
N LEU A 78 2.83 -0.04 17.66
CA LEU A 78 3.49 -1.33 17.43
C LEU A 78 4.73 -1.51 18.30
N GLY A 79 5.39 -0.42 18.67
CA GLY A 79 6.62 -0.45 19.45
C GLY A 79 7.48 0.79 19.24
N TYR A 80 8.79 0.62 19.36
CA TYR A 80 9.77 1.70 19.25
C TYR A 80 10.95 1.29 18.37
N THR A 81 11.57 2.25 17.70
CA THR A 81 12.78 2.05 16.90
C THR A 81 13.86 3.03 17.32
N HIS A 82 15.12 2.58 17.34
CA HIS A 82 16.23 3.45 17.70
C HIS A 82 16.48 4.50 16.62
N SER A 83 16.85 5.71 17.03
CA SER A 83 17.08 6.81 16.11
C SER A 83 18.25 6.56 15.14
N ASP A 84 19.27 5.78 15.53
CA ASP A 84 20.43 5.49 14.67
C ASP A 84 20.12 4.59 13.45
N ILE A 85 19.06 3.78 13.53
CA ILE A 85 18.68 2.87 12.42
C ILE A 85 17.63 3.48 11.49
N HIS A 86 16.92 4.50 11.97
CA HIS A 86 15.87 5.18 11.23
C HIS A 86 16.38 6.50 10.62
N PRO A 87 16.21 6.74 9.31
CA PRO A 87 15.35 6.01 8.37
C PRO A 87 16.09 4.99 7.48
N ALA A 88 17.41 4.92 7.53
CA ALA A 88 18.20 4.21 6.51
C ALA A 88 17.91 2.70 6.47
N GLN A 89 17.97 2.01 7.61
CA GLN A 89 17.74 0.56 7.66
C GLN A 89 16.27 0.20 7.40
N TRP A 90 15.36 1.09 7.82
CA TRP A 90 13.93 0.97 7.52
C TRP A 90 13.65 0.99 6.03
N ASN A 91 14.21 1.96 5.30
CA ASN A 91 14.09 2.02 3.84
C ASN A 91 14.70 0.78 3.18
N ALA A 92 15.89 0.35 3.60
CA ALA A 92 16.56 -0.81 3.03
C ALA A 92 15.71 -2.09 3.17
N VAL A 93 15.15 -2.34 4.35
CA VAL A 93 14.32 -3.52 4.60
C VAL A 93 12.99 -3.42 3.86
N LEU A 94 12.24 -2.34 4.04
CA LEU A 94 10.89 -2.23 3.48
C LEU A 94 10.88 -2.14 1.95
N ALA A 95 11.88 -1.50 1.33
CA ALA A 95 11.99 -1.45 -0.12
C ALA A 95 12.40 -2.79 -0.75
N SER A 96 12.94 -3.73 0.04
CA SER A 96 13.30 -5.07 -0.43
C SER A 96 12.12 -6.05 -0.45
N LEU A 97 11.01 -5.70 0.21
CA LEU A 97 9.82 -6.55 0.26
C LEU A 97 9.05 -6.46 -1.07
N PRO A 98 8.44 -7.58 -1.53
CA PRO A 98 7.61 -7.55 -2.73
C PRO A 98 6.40 -6.63 -2.53
N THR A 99 6.09 -5.84 -3.54
CA THR A 99 4.85 -5.06 -3.58
C THR A 99 3.80 -5.75 -4.45
N PRO A 100 2.51 -5.48 -4.22
CA PRO A 100 1.43 -5.94 -5.09
C PRO A 100 1.71 -5.70 -6.57
N PRO A 101 1.80 -6.74 -7.42
CA PRO A 101 1.95 -6.54 -8.85
C PRO A 101 0.62 -6.08 -9.47
N GLN A 102 0.67 -5.76 -10.75
CA GLN A 102 -0.53 -5.65 -11.57
C GLN A 102 -1.32 -6.97 -11.50
N GLN A 103 -2.62 -6.90 -11.27
CA GLN A 103 -3.52 -8.07 -11.17
C GLN A 103 -4.79 -7.91 -12.01
N LYS A 104 -5.09 -6.68 -12.45
CA LYS A 104 -6.22 -6.36 -13.32
C LYS A 104 -5.74 -5.64 -14.56
N ALA A 105 -6.42 -5.87 -15.67
CA ALA A 105 -6.12 -5.22 -16.94
C ALA A 105 -7.39 -5.04 -17.77
N SER A 106 -7.35 -4.11 -18.73
CA SER A 106 -8.43 -3.93 -19.69
C SER A 106 -8.49 -5.14 -20.64
N ASN A 107 -9.64 -5.80 -20.70
CA ASN A 107 -9.87 -6.96 -21.55
C ASN A 107 -10.48 -6.52 -22.89
N PRO A 108 -9.72 -6.54 -24.00
CA PRO A 108 -10.23 -6.11 -25.30
C PRO A 108 -11.35 -7.02 -25.82
N ARG A 109 -11.44 -8.27 -25.35
CA ARG A 109 -12.52 -9.19 -25.72
C ARG A 109 -13.85 -8.86 -25.03
N LYS A 110 -13.82 -8.05 -23.96
CA LYS A 110 -15.01 -7.56 -23.24
C LYS A 110 -15.12 -6.05 -23.30
N GLN A 111 -14.91 -5.47 -24.49
CA GLN A 111 -15.08 -4.03 -24.75
C GLN A 111 -14.24 -3.14 -23.80
N GLY A 112 -13.10 -3.64 -23.34
CA GLY A 112 -12.18 -2.89 -22.50
C GLY A 112 -12.52 -2.89 -21.00
N GLN A 113 -13.46 -3.72 -20.54
CA GLN A 113 -13.73 -3.91 -19.11
C GLN A 113 -12.45 -4.28 -18.35
N VAL A 114 -12.26 -3.68 -17.17
CA VAL A 114 -11.10 -3.95 -16.30
C VAL A 114 -11.39 -5.19 -15.46
N GLU A 115 -10.68 -6.27 -15.75
CA GLU A 115 -10.92 -7.58 -15.14
C GLU A 115 -9.62 -8.19 -14.59
N PRO A 116 -9.72 -9.06 -13.58
CA PRO A 116 -8.59 -9.85 -13.11
C PRO A 116 -7.99 -10.74 -14.20
N PHE A 117 -6.68 -10.91 -14.20
CA PHE A 117 -5.98 -11.87 -15.04
C PHE A 117 -5.20 -12.89 -14.22
N LYS A 118 -4.99 -14.08 -14.79
CA LYS A 118 -4.19 -15.17 -14.22
C LYS A 118 -2.71 -14.97 -14.45
N GLU A 119 -2.38 -14.57 -15.67
CA GLU A 119 -1.01 -14.51 -16.15
C GLU A 119 -0.82 -13.30 -17.05
N LYS A 120 0.30 -12.62 -16.85
CA LYS A 120 0.77 -11.52 -17.70
C LYS A 120 1.84 -12.08 -18.62
N LEU A 121 1.53 -12.20 -19.91
CA LEU A 121 2.44 -12.71 -20.95
C LEU A 121 3.34 -11.60 -21.51
N GLY A 122 2.91 -10.35 -21.38
CA GLY A 122 3.68 -9.18 -21.82
C GLY A 122 3.01 -7.88 -21.36
N ASP A 123 3.46 -6.75 -21.90
CA ASP A 123 2.98 -5.44 -21.47
C ASP A 123 1.49 -5.20 -21.71
N TYR A 124 0.93 -5.85 -22.73
CA TYR A 124 -0.46 -5.72 -23.16
C TYR A 124 -1.11 -7.07 -23.47
N GLN A 125 -0.51 -8.18 -23.04
CA GLN A 125 -1.01 -9.54 -23.26
C GLN A 125 -1.23 -10.23 -21.92
N PHE A 126 -2.48 -10.64 -21.70
CA PHE A 126 -2.94 -11.21 -20.45
C PHE A 126 -3.80 -12.45 -20.71
N ILE A 127 -3.68 -13.45 -19.85
CA ILE A 127 -4.62 -14.57 -19.77
C ILE A 127 -5.65 -14.25 -18.70
N PHE A 128 -6.85 -13.89 -19.11
CA PHE A 128 -7.97 -13.60 -18.21
C PHE A 128 -8.63 -14.88 -17.68
N TYR A 129 -9.31 -14.77 -16.54
CA TYR A 129 -10.16 -15.84 -16.01
C TYR A 129 -11.34 -16.12 -16.93
N ALA A 130 -11.65 -17.42 -17.11
CA ALA A 130 -12.85 -17.84 -17.82
C ALA A 130 -14.09 -17.67 -16.92
N PRO A 131 -15.31 -17.58 -17.50
CA PRO A 131 -16.54 -17.56 -16.72
C PRO A 131 -16.63 -18.79 -15.80
N GLY A 132 -16.86 -18.57 -14.50
CA GLY A 132 -17.00 -19.63 -13.50
C GLY A 132 -15.68 -20.19 -12.96
N GLU A 133 -14.53 -19.69 -13.43
CA GLU A 133 -13.24 -20.10 -12.92
C GLU A 133 -12.91 -19.40 -11.59
N GLU A 134 -12.29 -20.13 -10.68
CA GLU A 134 -11.85 -19.59 -9.39
C GLU A 134 -10.72 -18.58 -9.60
N GLN A 135 -10.89 -17.39 -9.02
CA GLN A 135 -9.90 -16.32 -9.11
C GLN A 135 -8.89 -16.43 -7.97
N GLN A 136 -7.61 -16.20 -8.27
CA GLN A 136 -6.61 -16.07 -7.21
C GLN A 136 -6.96 -14.88 -6.31
N PRO A 137 -6.73 -15.01 -4.99
CA PRO A 137 -6.92 -13.90 -4.06
C PRO A 137 -6.00 -12.75 -4.45
N HIS A 138 -6.56 -11.54 -4.44
CA HIS A 138 -5.78 -10.35 -4.76
C HIS A 138 -4.72 -10.10 -3.68
N LEU A 139 -3.44 -10.10 -4.10
CA LEU A 139 -2.32 -9.72 -3.25
C LEU A 139 -2.32 -8.20 -3.17
N GLU A 140 -2.96 -7.64 -2.17
CA GLU A 140 -2.92 -6.20 -1.94
C GLU A 140 -2.39 -5.92 -0.54
N VAL A 141 -1.29 -5.17 -0.51
CA VAL A 141 -0.77 -4.55 0.70
C VAL A 141 -1.47 -3.21 0.76
N TYR A 142 -2.52 -3.14 1.55
CA TYR A 142 -3.05 -1.87 2.02
C TYR A 142 -2.60 -1.74 3.43
#